data_AF-A0A085LG39-F1
#
_entry.id   AF-A0A085LG39-F1
#
_cell.length_a   1.000
_cell.length_b   1.000
_cell.length_c   1.000
_cell.angle_alpha   90.00
_cell.angle_beta   90.00
_cell.angle_gamma   90.00
#
_symmetry.space_group_name_H-M   'P 1'
#
loop_
_entity.id
_entity.type
_entity.pdbx_description
1 polymer ?
#
loop_
_entity_poly.entity_id
_entity_poly.type
_entity_poly.pdbx_seq_one_letter_code
_entity_poly.pdbx_strand_id
1 'polypeptide(L)'
;MSGVRVGADRPASSSGRSTSPTVDVEHVRSREDAVVRRLRVDAHPLLVDDVPVDVTAEIEGLRFRWVEGADGSLAVEGVEPDDAAPLGGHVRVSAPREAVLATARRIVATELQNIGLTLASLDVDLVATGPRTVSLQAFARVRKGLLSASVRATGTAEVDARMVLTVRDLELSSRNPVVAALLVVARGELAKVEGRHVDLAADLPPGVRVADVRVEAGEHLAVTARLA
;
A
#
# COMPACT_ATOMS: atom_id res chain seq x y z
N MET A 1 28.22 -5.18 -23.19
CA MET A 1 28.01 -4.70 -21.80
C MET A 1 28.32 -3.21 -21.77
N SER A 2 27.31 -2.36 -21.73
CA SER A 2 27.48 -0.92 -21.54
C SER A 2 26.41 -0.46 -20.55
N GLY A 3 26.86 -0.05 -19.36
CA GLY A 3 26.00 0.44 -18.29
C GLY A 3 25.94 1.95 -18.35
N VAL A 4 24.73 2.51 -18.37
CA VAL A 4 24.51 3.94 -18.23
C VAL A 4 24.40 4.25 -16.74
N ARG A 5 25.39 4.98 -16.21
CA ARG A 5 25.32 5.62 -14.88
C ARG A 5 24.88 7.06 -15.09
N VAL A 6 23.73 7.43 -14.52
CA VAL A 6 23.32 8.83 -14.40
C VAL A 6 23.67 9.27 -12.98
N GLY A 7 24.74 10.06 -12.85
CA GLY A 7 25.08 10.75 -11.60
C GLY A 7 24.31 12.07 -11.53
N ALA A 8 23.49 12.24 -10.50
CA ALA A 8 22.89 13.53 -10.18
C ALA A 8 23.68 14.16 -9.04
N ASP A 9 24.34 15.28 -9.31
CA ASP A 9 24.91 16.14 -8.28
C ASP A 9 24.32 17.55 -8.44
N ARG A 10 23.41 17.92 -7.53
CA ARG A 10 23.31 19.28 -6.95
C ARG A 10 22.26 19.36 -5.84
N PRO A 11 22.44 20.29 -4.87
CA PRO A 11 21.64 20.36 -3.66
C PRO A 11 20.36 21.18 -3.81
N ALA A 12 19.52 21.02 -2.78
CA ALA A 12 18.12 21.41 -2.65
C ALA A 12 17.77 22.88 -2.93
N SER A 13 16.60 23.08 -3.53
CA SER A 13 15.65 24.16 -3.19
C SER A 13 14.22 23.77 -3.62
N SER A 14 13.29 23.95 -2.70
CA SER A 14 11.87 23.60 -2.74
C SER A 14 11.06 24.33 -3.81
N SER A 15 10.16 23.63 -4.49
CA SER A 15 8.75 24.01 -4.65
C SER A 15 8.03 22.96 -5.50
N GLY A 16 6.84 22.55 -5.03
CA GLY A 16 6.03 21.54 -5.68
C GLY A 16 5.64 21.91 -7.11
N ARG A 17 5.92 20.98 -8.01
CA ARG A 17 5.14 20.69 -9.21
C ARG A 17 5.41 19.22 -9.53
N SER A 18 4.37 18.38 -9.57
CA SER A 18 4.45 17.10 -10.26
C SER A 18 4.71 17.40 -11.72
N THR A 19 5.98 17.43 -12.10
CA THR A 19 6.37 17.40 -13.50
C THR A 19 6.60 15.94 -13.84
N SER A 20 5.60 15.29 -14.43
CA SER A 20 5.96 14.31 -15.47
C SER A 20 6.82 15.08 -16.47
N PRO A 21 8.05 14.63 -16.78
CA PRO A 21 8.89 15.29 -17.76
C PRO A 21 8.37 14.91 -19.14
N THR A 22 7.14 15.31 -19.47
CA THR A 22 6.68 15.35 -20.84
C THR A 22 7.23 16.65 -21.38
N VAL A 23 8.38 16.59 -22.04
CA VAL A 23 8.86 17.72 -22.83
C VAL A 23 7.81 17.94 -23.92
N ASP A 24 7.07 19.05 -23.86
CA ASP A 24 6.19 19.46 -24.94
C ASP A 24 7.05 19.77 -26.16
N VAL A 25 7.19 18.80 -27.05
CA VAL A 25 7.89 18.98 -28.32
C VAL A 25 6.93 19.73 -29.24
N GLU A 26 7.13 21.05 -29.35
CA GLU A 26 6.21 21.98 -30.01
C GLU A 26 5.93 21.63 -31.49
N HIS A 27 6.80 20.82 -32.12
CA HIS A 27 6.61 20.28 -33.46
C HIS A 27 7.21 18.87 -33.59
N VAL A 28 6.37 17.84 -33.72
CA VAL A 28 6.81 16.43 -33.85
C VAL A 28 7.08 16.07 -35.32
N ARG A 29 8.28 15.56 -35.60
CA ARG A 29 8.72 15.06 -36.92
C ARG A 29 8.37 13.59 -37.13
N SER A 30 8.63 12.74 -36.14
CA SER A 30 8.40 11.30 -36.22
C SER A 30 8.01 10.71 -34.87
N ARG A 31 7.25 9.62 -34.90
CA ARG A 31 6.96 8.77 -33.74
C ARG A 31 7.28 7.33 -34.10
N GLU A 32 8.03 6.66 -33.24
CA GLU A 32 8.39 5.24 -33.41
C GLU A 32 8.03 4.45 -32.16
N ASP A 33 7.22 3.40 -32.31
CA ASP A 33 6.82 2.54 -31.19
C ASP A 33 7.97 1.64 -30.74
N ALA A 34 8.15 1.52 -29.43
CA ALA A 34 9.18 0.71 -28.81
C ALA A 34 8.66 0.03 -27.53
N VAL A 35 9.36 -1.02 -27.09
CA VAL A 35 8.98 -1.81 -25.91
C VAL A 35 10.19 -2.05 -25.03
N VAL A 36 10.08 -1.68 -23.76
CA VAL A 36 10.99 -2.15 -22.71
C VAL A 36 10.57 -3.56 -22.34
N ARG A 37 11.43 -4.53 -22.69
CA ARG A 37 11.15 -5.96 -22.43
C ARG A 37 11.02 -6.26 -20.95
N ARG A 38 11.90 -5.68 -20.13
CA ARG A 38 11.95 -5.88 -18.68
C ARG A 38 12.48 -4.63 -18.01
N LEU A 39 11.71 -4.10 -17.07
CA LEU A 39 12.08 -3.02 -16.17
C LEU A 39 12.09 -3.57 -14.75
N ARG A 40 13.21 -3.39 -14.05
CA ARG A 40 13.31 -3.71 -12.62
C ARG A 40 13.45 -2.41 -11.84
N VAL A 41 12.60 -2.26 -10.82
CA VAL A 41 12.62 -1.15 -9.88
C VAL A 41 12.85 -1.73 -8.49
N ASP A 42 13.88 -1.23 -7.81
CA ASP A 42 14.18 -1.54 -6.42
C ASP A 42 14.23 -0.22 -5.65
N ALA A 43 13.31 -0.04 -4.70
CA ALA A 43 13.26 1.11 -3.81
C ALA A 43 13.42 0.64 -2.35
N HIS A 44 14.50 1.10 -1.71
CA HIS A 44 14.85 0.73 -0.33
C HIS A 44 15.61 1.87 0.38
N PRO A 45 15.11 2.39 1.52
CA PRO A 45 13.72 2.37 1.98
C PRO A 45 12.91 3.53 1.38
N LEU A 46 11.64 3.29 1.06
CA LEU A 46 10.61 4.31 0.84
C LEU A 46 9.91 4.59 2.17
N LEU A 47 9.73 5.86 2.55
CA LEU A 47 8.98 6.19 3.77
C LEU A 47 7.51 6.45 3.44
N VAL A 48 6.62 5.70 4.08
CA VAL A 48 5.15 5.89 4.03
C VAL A 48 4.65 6.04 5.46
N ASP A 49 4.17 7.22 5.85
CA ASP A 49 3.74 7.53 7.23
C ASP A 49 4.77 7.13 8.30
N ASP A 50 6.04 7.45 8.04
CA ASP A 50 7.25 7.07 8.82
C ASP A 50 7.56 5.57 8.88
N VAL A 51 6.84 4.73 8.14
CA VAL A 51 7.14 3.31 8.00
C VAL A 51 8.14 3.14 6.85
N PRO A 52 9.31 2.51 7.07
CA PRO A 52 10.19 2.12 5.98
C PRO A 52 9.58 0.94 5.23
N VAL A 53 9.38 1.15 3.94
CA VAL A 53 8.76 0.23 3.00
C VAL A 53 9.74 -0.06 1.88
N ASP A 54 9.90 -1.34 1.58
CA ASP A 54 10.71 -1.83 0.48
C ASP A 54 9.79 -2.20 -0.66
N VAL A 55 10.08 -1.69 -1.84
CA VAL A 55 9.31 -1.97 -3.05
C VAL A 55 10.25 -2.56 -4.09
N THR A 56 9.95 -3.78 -4.52
CA THR A 56 10.60 -4.42 -5.66
C THR A 56 9.54 -4.67 -6.71
N ALA A 57 9.72 -4.13 -7.91
CA ALA A 57 8.83 -4.37 -9.04
C ALA A 57 9.63 -4.85 -10.24
N GLU A 58 9.08 -5.84 -10.93
CA GLU A 58 9.56 -6.29 -12.22
C GLU A 58 8.40 -6.23 -13.19
N ILE A 59 8.56 -5.40 -14.22
CA ILE A 59 7.53 -5.06 -15.18
C ILE A 59 8.01 -5.51 -16.56
N GLU A 60 7.12 -6.14 -17.32
CA GLU A 60 7.40 -6.64 -18.65
C GLU A 60 6.49 -5.98 -19.69
N GLY A 61 7.04 -5.75 -20.89
CA GLY A 61 6.25 -5.24 -22.02
C GLY A 61 5.83 -3.78 -21.93
N LEU A 62 6.57 -2.94 -21.17
CA LEU A 62 6.25 -1.52 -21.04
C LEU A 62 6.46 -0.82 -22.40
N ARG A 63 5.37 -0.32 -22.98
CA ARG A 63 5.37 0.35 -24.27
C ARG A 63 5.68 1.83 -24.12
N PHE A 64 6.43 2.36 -25.08
CA PHE A 64 6.71 3.78 -25.19
C PHE A 64 6.92 4.16 -26.65
N ARG A 65 6.91 5.45 -26.95
CA ARG A 65 7.26 5.99 -28.27
C ARG A 65 8.49 6.85 -28.17
N TRP A 66 9.40 6.68 -29.11
CA TRP A 66 10.39 7.69 -29.42
C TRP A 66 9.71 8.81 -30.18
N VAL A 67 9.91 10.05 -29.73
CA VAL A 67 9.36 11.24 -30.36
C VAL A 67 10.53 12.10 -30.82
N GLU A 68 10.69 12.26 -32.13
CA GLU A 68 11.68 13.17 -32.71
C GLU A 68 11.01 14.51 -33.01
N GLY A 69 11.54 15.60 -32.48
CA GLY A 69 11.10 16.95 -32.79
C GLY A 69 11.63 17.44 -34.14
N ALA A 70 10.95 18.40 -34.74
CA ALA A 70 11.38 19.06 -35.98
C ALA A 70 12.70 19.85 -35.79
N ASP A 71 13.03 20.18 -34.55
CA ASP A 71 14.29 20.79 -34.12
C ASP A 71 15.41 19.76 -33.88
N GLY A 72 15.14 18.47 -34.08
CA GLY A 72 16.06 17.37 -33.81
C GLY A 72 16.11 16.93 -32.34
N SER A 73 15.20 17.42 -31.48
CA SER A 73 15.06 16.91 -30.12
C SER A 73 14.55 15.47 -30.11
N LEU A 74 14.95 14.69 -29.09
CA LEU A 74 14.47 13.32 -28.88
C LEU A 74 13.82 13.22 -27.49
N ALA A 75 12.58 12.76 -27.46
CA ALA A 75 11.80 12.55 -26.25
C ALA A 75 11.24 11.12 -26.19
N VAL A 76 10.80 10.74 -24.99
CA VAL A 76 10.11 9.48 -24.72
C VAL A 76 8.70 9.79 -24.26
N GLU A 77 7.72 9.25 -24.96
CA GLU A 77 6.30 9.34 -24.61
C GLU A 77 5.84 7.96 -24.11
N GLY A 78 5.38 7.87 -22.86
CA GLY A 78 4.84 6.62 -22.32
C GLY A 78 3.53 6.25 -23.02
N VAL A 79 3.37 4.97 -23.38
CA VAL A 79 2.09 4.46 -23.90
C VAL A 79 1.41 3.69 -22.78
N GLU A 80 0.24 4.18 -22.35
CA GLU A 80 -0.53 3.53 -21.29
C GLU A 80 -0.87 2.07 -21.67
N PRO A 81 -0.80 1.13 -20.72
CA PRO A 81 -1.31 -0.22 -20.93
C PRO A 81 -2.80 -0.20 -21.31
N ASP A 82 -3.21 -1.17 -22.12
CA ASP A 82 -4.62 -1.35 -22.50
C ASP A 82 -4.95 -2.85 -22.56
N ASP A 83 -6.23 -3.18 -22.79
CA ASP A 83 -6.68 -4.58 -22.80
C ASP A 83 -6.10 -5.40 -23.95
N ALA A 84 -5.62 -4.76 -25.03
CA ALA A 84 -4.97 -5.45 -26.14
C ALA A 84 -3.48 -5.70 -25.89
N ALA A 85 -2.85 -4.93 -25.02
CA ALA A 85 -1.47 -5.06 -24.59
C ALA A 85 -1.34 -4.82 -23.07
N PRO A 86 -1.75 -5.80 -22.24
CA PRO A 86 -1.70 -5.66 -20.79
C PRO A 86 -0.27 -5.69 -20.26
N LEU A 87 -0.09 -5.09 -19.08
CA LEU A 87 1.22 -5.04 -18.42
C LEU A 87 1.45 -6.31 -17.57
N GLY A 88 2.46 -7.09 -17.93
CA GLY A 88 2.88 -8.27 -17.16
C GLY A 88 3.92 -7.94 -16.09
N GLY A 89 4.05 -8.81 -15.08
CA GLY A 89 5.11 -8.66 -14.09
C GLY A 89 4.75 -9.10 -12.67
N HIS A 90 5.53 -8.64 -11.69
CA HIS A 90 5.23 -8.81 -10.28
C HIS A 90 5.75 -7.63 -9.45
N VAL A 91 5.06 -7.36 -8.34
CA VAL A 91 5.42 -6.31 -7.38
C VAL A 91 5.43 -6.94 -5.99
N ARG A 92 6.47 -6.67 -5.21
CA ARG A 92 6.57 -7.01 -3.80
C ARG A 92 6.74 -5.72 -3.00
N VAL A 93 5.89 -5.57 -2.00
CA VAL A 93 5.96 -4.49 -1.01
C VAL A 93 6.18 -5.14 0.35
N SER A 94 7.19 -4.72 1.09
CA SER A 94 7.44 -5.24 2.45
C SER A 94 7.82 -4.16 3.43
N ALA A 95 7.40 -4.29 4.67
CA ALA A 95 7.75 -3.38 5.76
C ALA A 95 8.09 -4.18 7.03
N PRO A 96 9.02 -3.69 7.87
CA PRO A 96 9.26 -4.28 9.19
C PRO A 96 7.98 -4.26 10.01
N ARG A 97 7.58 -5.42 10.56
CA ARG A 97 6.34 -5.55 11.33
C ARG A 97 6.31 -4.58 12.50
N GLU A 98 7.43 -4.45 13.22
CA GLU A 98 7.52 -3.55 14.37
C GLU A 98 7.25 -2.09 13.99
N ALA A 99 7.74 -1.62 12.84
CA ALA A 99 7.52 -0.27 12.37
C ALA A 99 6.04 -0.01 12.02
N VAL A 100 5.40 -0.97 11.32
CA VAL A 100 3.96 -0.91 11.02
C VAL A 100 3.14 -0.86 12.31
N LEU A 101 3.45 -1.72 13.28
CA LEU A 101 2.75 -1.77 14.56
C LEU A 101 2.99 -0.51 15.41
N ALA A 102 4.18 0.07 15.36
CA ALA A 102 4.49 1.33 16.03
C ALA A 102 3.67 2.49 15.45
N THR A 103 3.57 2.59 14.11
CA THR A 103 2.73 3.59 13.44
C THR A 103 1.25 3.38 13.76
N ALA A 104 0.75 2.14 13.71
CA ALA A 104 -0.63 1.83 14.08
C ALA A 104 -0.93 2.21 15.54
N ARG A 105 -0.02 1.91 16.47
CA ARG A 105 -0.15 2.30 17.89
C ARG A 105 -0.23 3.81 18.06
N ARG A 106 0.58 4.58 17.32
CA ARG A 106 0.55 6.04 17.35
C ARG A 106 -0.80 6.58 16.87
N ILE A 107 -1.31 6.08 15.74
CA ILE A 107 -2.62 6.46 15.21
C ILE A 107 -3.72 6.18 16.23
N VAL A 108 -3.77 4.97 16.78
CA VAL A 108 -4.78 4.59 17.80
C VAL A 108 -4.65 5.45 19.06
N ALA A 109 -3.42 5.75 19.51
CA ALA A 109 -3.20 6.62 20.66
C ALA A 109 -3.75 8.04 20.42
N THR A 110 -3.52 8.60 19.24
CA THR A 110 -4.04 9.91 18.84
C THR A 110 -5.56 9.92 18.82
N GLU A 111 -6.21 8.93 18.19
CA GLU A 111 -7.68 8.85 18.15
C GLU A 111 -8.30 8.68 19.54
N LEU A 112 -7.67 7.90 20.43
CA LEU A 112 -8.14 7.76 21.81
C LEU A 112 -7.99 9.07 22.59
N GLN A 113 -6.91 9.82 22.38
CA GLN A 113 -6.70 11.11 23.02
C GLN A 113 -7.77 12.13 22.60
N ASN A 114 -8.17 12.13 21.33
CA ASN A 114 -9.23 13.00 20.81
C ASN A 114 -10.58 12.81 21.53
N ILE A 115 -10.82 11.63 22.10
CA ILE A 115 -12.02 11.30 22.88
C ILE A 115 -11.77 11.26 24.41
N GLY A 116 -10.64 11.79 24.88
CA GLY A 116 -10.31 11.91 26.31
C GLY A 116 -9.85 10.61 26.97
N LEU A 117 -9.35 9.65 26.19
CA LEU A 117 -8.77 8.40 26.66
C LEU A 117 -7.26 8.36 26.38
N THR A 118 -6.53 7.55 27.12
CA THR A 118 -5.08 7.34 26.90
C THR A 118 -4.81 5.87 26.63
N LEU A 119 -4.05 5.58 25.58
CA LEU A 119 -3.55 4.23 25.30
C LEU A 119 -2.35 3.92 26.19
N ALA A 120 -2.51 3.04 27.16
CA ALA A 120 -1.44 2.60 28.05
C ALA A 120 -0.57 1.50 27.40
N SER A 121 -1.19 0.55 26.71
CA SER A 121 -0.50 -0.48 25.93
C SER A 121 -1.35 -0.94 24.76
N LEU A 122 -0.69 -1.41 23.70
CA LEU A 122 -1.31 -2.07 22.56
C LEU A 122 -0.36 -3.16 22.09
N ASP A 123 -0.84 -4.39 22.13
CA ASP A 123 -0.16 -5.58 21.66
C ASP A 123 -0.96 -6.14 20.48
N VAL A 124 -0.33 -6.31 19.33
CA VAL A 124 -1.00 -6.77 18.10
C VAL A 124 -0.28 -7.99 17.56
N ASP A 125 -1.05 -9.06 17.39
CA ASP A 125 -0.61 -10.25 16.69
C ASP A 125 -1.25 -10.33 15.31
N LEU A 126 -0.41 -10.61 14.31
CA LEU A 126 -0.75 -10.75 12.90
C LEU A 126 -0.17 -12.08 12.44
N VAL A 127 -1.04 -12.96 11.95
CA VAL A 127 -0.66 -14.29 11.50
C VAL A 127 -1.28 -14.53 10.13
N ALA A 128 -0.46 -14.89 9.15
CA ALA A 128 -0.94 -15.35 7.87
C ALA A 128 -1.50 -16.77 8.04
N THR A 129 -2.80 -16.94 7.81
CA THR A 129 -3.49 -18.23 7.95
C THR A 129 -3.67 -18.93 6.60
N GLY A 130 -3.32 -18.25 5.51
CA GLY A 130 -3.31 -18.76 4.14
C GLY A 130 -2.59 -17.80 3.20
N PRO A 131 -2.46 -18.11 1.90
CA PRO A 131 -1.74 -17.27 0.96
C PRO A 131 -2.38 -15.88 0.78
N ARG A 132 -3.68 -15.73 1.06
CA ARG A 132 -4.45 -14.48 0.90
C ARG A 132 -5.19 -14.05 2.17
N THR A 133 -4.84 -14.63 3.31
CA THR A 133 -5.63 -14.47 4.54
C THR A 133 -4.71 -14.15 5.71
N VAL A 134 -5.07 -13.11 6.45
CA VAL A 134 -4.37 -12.68 7.68
C VAL A 134 -5.38 -12.56 8.80
N SER A 135 -5.10 -13.24 9.91
CA SER A 135 -5.83 -13.05 11.16
C SER A 135 -5.11 -12.03 12.03
N LEU A 136 -5.90 -11.15 12.65
CA LEU A 136 -5.47 -10.16 13.62
C LEU A 136 -6.06 -10.46 14.99
N GLN A 137 -5.21 -10.37 16.01
CA GLN A 137 -5.63 -10.34 17.41
C GLN A 137 -4.91 -9.21 18.12
N ALA A 138 -5.66 -8.29 18.72
CA ALA A 138 -5.10 -7.16 19.44
C ALA A 138 -5.60 -7.09 20.88
N PHE A 139 -4.72 -6.66 21.77
CA PHE A 139 -5.03 -6.35 23.16
C PHE A 139 -4.58 -4.93 23.46
N ALA A 140 -5.52 -4.11 23.94
CA ALA A 140 -5.24 -2.74 24.34
C ALA A 140 -5.56 -2.56 25.81
N ARG A 141 -4.75 -1.75 26.50
CA ARG A 141 -5.10 -1.18 27.79
C ARG A 141 -5.34 0.31 27.61
N VAL A 142 -6.53 0.77 27.93
CA VAL A 142 -6.94 2.18 27.83
C VAL A 142 -7.18 2.75 29.22
N ARG A 143 -6.98 4.06 29.38
CA ARG A 143 -7.12 4.78 30.64
C ARG A 143 -7.95 6.04 30.50
N LYS A 144 -8.65 6.41 31.57
CA LYS A 144 -9.27 7.73 31.78
C LYS A 144 -8.99 8.17 33.22
N GLY A 145 -8.06 9.11 33.40
CA GLY A 145 -7.53 9.44 34.72
C GLY A 145 -6.91 8.21 35.39
N LEU A 146 -7.39 7.84 36.57
CA LEU A 146 -6.93 6.65 37.32
C LEU A 146 -7.61 5.34 36.89
N LEU A 147 -8.69 5.42 36.11
CA LEU A 147 -9.44 4.24 35.66
C LEU A 147 -8.71 3.60 34.47
N SER A 148 -8.57 2.28 34.49
CA SER A 148 -8.00 1.51 33.38
C SER A 148 -8.92 0.36 32.98
N ALA A 149 -8.91 0.03 31.69
CA ALA A 149 -9.67 -1.08 31.15
C ALA A 149 -8.89 -1.79 30.05
N SER A 150 -9.15 -3.09 29.92
CA SER A 150 -8.59 -3.91 28.86
C SER A 150 -9.63 -4.11 27.76
N VAL A 151 -9.20 -3.99 26.52
CA VAL A 151 -10.00 -4.22 25.31
C VAL A 151 -9.29 -5.28 24.48
N ARG A 152 -10.04 -6.24 23.96
CA ARG A 152 -9.58 -7.24 23.02
C ARG A 152 -10.29 -7.02 21.69
N ALA A 153 -9.54 -7.06 20.61
CA ALA A 153 -10.06 -7.04 19.26
C ALA A 153 -9.58 -8.27 18.48
N THR A 154 -10.43 -8.82 17.63
CA THR A 154 -10.07 -9.85 16.65
C THR A 154 -10.64 -9.49 15.29
N GLY A 155 -10.01 -9.99 14.23
CA GLY A 155 -10.48 -9.79 12.87
C GLY A 155 -9.74 -10.66 11.87
N THR A 156 -10.34 -10.86 10.71
CA THR A 156 -9.73 -11.56 9.59
C THR A 156 -9.81 -10.68 8.34
N ALA A 157 -8.68 -10.48 7.68
CA ALA A 157 -8.60 -9.86 6.38
C ALA A 157 -8.32 -10.94 5.32
N GLU A 158 -9.09 -10.96 4.24
CA GLU A 158 -8.97 -11.92 3.16
C GLU A 158 -9.07 -11.25 1.80
N VAL A 159 -8.22 -11.65 0.85
CA VAL A 159 -8.35 -11.28 -0.57
C VAL A 159 -8.90 -12.47 -1.34
N ASP A 160 -10.07 -12.30 -1.96
CA ASP A 160 -10.73 -13.40 -2.67
C ASP A 160 -10.17 -13.66 -4.08
N ALA A 161 -10.82 -14.52 -4.85
CA ALA A 161 -10.44 -14.83 -6.23
C ALA A 161 -10.67 -13.66 -7.21
N ARG A 162 -11.52 -12.70 -6.86
CA ARG A 162 -11.84 -11.52 -7.65
C ARG A 162 -10.96 -10.32 -7.28
N MET A 163 -9.93 -10.53 -6.45
CA MET A 163 -9.07 -9.47 -5.92
C MET A 163 -9.82 -8.45 -5.07
N VAL A 164 -10.88 -8.90 -4.39
CA VAL A 164 -11.61 -8.07 -3.43
C VAL A 164 -11.08 -8.35 -2.03
N LEU A 165 -10.55 -7.32 -1.38
CA LEU A 165 -10.20 -7.36 0.03
C LEU A 165 -11.47 -7.22 0.87
N THR A 166 -11.69 -8.19 1.75
CA THR A 166 -12.79 -8.21 2.71
C THR A 166 -12.25 -8.32 4.12
N VAL A 167 -12.82 -7.53 5.04
CA VAL A 167 -12.58 -7.67 6.48
C VAL A 167 -13.82 -8.30 7.12
N ARG A 168 -13.62 -9.39 7.85
CA ARG A 168 -14.68 -10.15 8.52
C ARG A 168 -14.28 -10.58 9.93
N ASP A 169 -15.24 -11.17 10.64
CA ASP A 169 -15.04 -11.73 11.98
C ASP A 169 -14.54 -10.67 12.98
N LEU A 170 -15.04 -9.43 12.83
CA LEU A 170 -14.61 -8.30 13.64
C LEU A 170 -15.29 -8.36 15.00
N GLU A 171 -14.52 -8.73 16.03
CA GLU A 171 -15.02 -8.75 17.41
C GLU A 171 -14.28 -7.75 18.27
N LEU A 172 -15.02 -7.03 19.12
CA LEU A 172 -14.48 -6.12 20.12
C LEU A 172 -15.10 -6.41 21.48
N SER A 173 -14.26 -6.80 22.45
CA SER A 173 -14.72 -7.20 23.79
C SER A 173 -13.89 -6.56 24.90
N SER A 174 -14.50 -6.40 26.08
CA SER A 174 -13.83 -5.96 27.30
C SER A 174 -14.31 -6.78 28.47
N ARG A 175 -13.39 -7.09 29.40
CA ARG A 175 -13.74 -7.72 30.69
C ARG A 175 -14.32 -6.73 31.70
N ASN A 176 -14.25 -5.42 31.43
CA ASN A 176 -14.85 -4.40 32.26
C ASN A 176 -16.27 -4.10 31.76
N PRO A 177 -17.34 -4.28 32.57
CA PRO A 177 -18.71 -4.13 32.11
C PRO A 177 -19.06 -2.69 31.67
N VAL A 178 -18.45 -1.67 32.29
CA VAL A 178 -18.64 -0.27 31.91
C VAL A 178 -18.04 -0.01 30.53
N VAL A 179 -16.83 -0.53 30.28
CA VAL A 179 -16.19 -0.39 28.96
C VAL A 179 -16.92 -1.24 27.92
N ALA A 180 -17.37 -2.45 28.26
CA ALA A 180 -18.18 -3.26 27.38
C ALA A 180 -19.46 -2.53 26.91
N ALA A 181 -20.09 -1.75 27.79
CA ALA A 181 -21.23 -0.91 27.42
C ALA A 181 -20.84 0.22 26.45
N LEU A 182 -19.71 0.90 26.67
CA LEU A 182 -19.21 1.94 25.77
C LEU A 182 -18.79 1.37 24.40
N LEU A 183 -18.29 0.14 24.36
CA LEU A 183 -17.90 -0.53 23.12
C LEU A 183 -19.09 -0.87 22.22
N VAL A 184 -20.34 -0.80 22.70
CA VAL A 184 -21.53 -1.04 21.85
C VAL A 184 -21.57 -0.04 20.68
N VAL A 185 -21.25 1.22 20.93
CA VAL A 185 -21.18 2.24 19.86
C VAL A 185 -20.04 1.93 18.89
N ALA A 186 -18.86 1.58 19.43
CA ALA A 186 -17.70 1.21 18.61
C ALA A 186 -17.96 -0.04 17.75
N ARG A 187 -18.69 -1.03 18.26
CA ARG A 187 -19.13 -2.22 17.50
C ARG A 187 -20.02 -1.83 16.32
N GLY A 188 -20.90 -0.84 16.50
CA GLY A 188 -21.72 -0.32 15.41
C GLY A 188 -20.89 0.29 14.27
N GLU A 189 -19.81 1.00 14.60
CA GLU A 189 -18.86 1.52 13.60
C GLU A 189 -18.02 0.39 12.98
N LEU A 190 -17.58 -0.60 13.77
CA LEU A 190 -16.89 -1.78 13.25
C LEU A 190 -17.78 -2.57 12.28
N ALA A 191 -19.08 -2.66 12.53
CA ALA A 191 -20.02 -3.31 11.63
C ALA A 191 -20.14 -2.61 10.26
N LYS A 192 -19.78 -1.31 10.15
CA LYS A 192 -19.68 -0.60 8.85
C LYS A 192 -18.37 -0.89 8.11
N VAL A 193 -17.40 -1.46 8.81
CA VAL A 193 -16.11 -1.90 8.25
C VAL A 193 -16.17 -3.39 7.95
N GLU A 194 -16.90 -4.16 8.74
CA GLU A 194 -17.21 -5.57 8.50
C GLU A 194 -18.01 -5.71 7.20
N GLY A 195 -17.49 -6.52 6.28
CA GLY A 195 -18.06 -6.65 4.94
C GLY A 195 -17.79 -5.45 4.02
N ARG A 196 -16.87 -4.54 4.38
CA ARG A 196 -16.34 -3.55 3.43
C ARG A 196 -15.52 -4.29 2.39
N HIS A 197 -15.95 -4.14 1.15
CA HIS A 197 -15.26 -4.68 -0.02
C HIS A 197 -14.40 -3.57 -0.61
N VAL A 198 -13.09 -3.77 -0.60
CA VAL A 198 -12.16 -2.92 -1.35
C VAL A 198 -11.77 -3.70 -2.60
N ASP A 199 -12.23 -3.25 -3.75
CA ASP A 199 -11.88 -3.83 -5.03
C ASP A 199 -10.47 -3.38 -5.41
N LEU A 200 -9.50 -4.29 -5.24
CA LEU A 200 -8.09 -3.98 -5.54
C LEU A 200 -7.84 -3.81 -7.04
N ALA A 201 -8.78 -4.22 -7.90
CA ALA A 201 -8.67 -4.04 -9.34
C ALA A 201 -9.30 -2.71 -9.82
N ALA A 202 -10.30 -2.20 -9.11
CA ALA A 202 -10.97 -0.95 -9.48
C ALA A 202 -10.08 0.29 -9.34
N ASP A 203 -9.13 0.27 -8.41
CA ASP A 203 -8.20 1.37 -8.15
C ASP A 203 -6.91 1.30 -9.01
N LEU A 204 -6.82 0.35 -9.95
CA LEU A 204 -5.68 0.21 -10.83
C LEU A 204 -5.79 1.11 -12.07
N PRO A 205 -4.66 1.62 -12.59
CA PRO A 205 -4.63 2.28 -13.88
C PRO A 205 -5.18 1.35 -14.99
N PRO A 206 -5.78 1.91 -16.06
CA PRO A 206 -6.18 1.14 -17.23
C PRO A 206 -5.05 0.20 -17.74
N GLY A 207 -5.42 -1.04 -18.10
CA GLY A 207 -4.51 -2.06 -18.64
C GLY A 207 -3.54 -2.69 -17.62
N VAL A 208 -3.63 -2.35 -16.33
CA VAL A 208 -2.93 -3.06 -15.24
C VAL A 208 -3.91 -4.03 -14.58
N ARG A 209 -3.62 -5.33 -14.62
CA ARG A 209 -4.48 -6.36 -14.02
C ARG A 209 -3.71 -7.19 -13.02
N VAL A 210 -4.25 -7.35 -11.82
CA VAL A 210 -3.69 -8.22 -10.78
C VAL A 210 -4.28 -9.63 -10.92
N ALA A 211 -3.40 -10.61 -11.13
CA ALA A 211 -3.77 -12.00 -11.34
C ALA A 211 -3.66 -12.86 -10.08
N ASP A 212 -2.77 -12.50 -9.16
CA ASP A 212 -2.60 -13.15 -7.87
C ASP A 212 -2.07 -12.16 -6.84
N VAL A 213 -2.50 -12.32 -5.60
CA VAL A 213 -1.94 -11.60 -4.45
C VAL A 213 -1.54 -12.64 -3.42
N ARG A 214 -0.40 -12.41 -2.76
CA ARG A 214 0.07 -13.21 -1.63
C ARG A 214 0.47 -12.32 -0.48
N VAL A 215 0.15 -12.76 0.73
CA VAL A 215 0.46 -12.05 1.97
C VAL A 215 1.34 -12.92 2.86
N GLU A 216 2.35 -12.30 3.44
CA GLU A 216 3.26 -12.90 4.41
C GLU A 216 3.25 -12.05 5.68
N ALA A 217 3.10 -12.70 6.84
CA ALA A 217 3.15 -12.03 8.14
C ALA A 217 4.17 -12.74 9.04
N GLY A 218 5.39 -12.22 9.07
CA GLY A 218 6.49 -12.68 9.91
C GLY A 218 7.16 -11.50 10.63
N GLU A 219 8.49 -11.48 10.66
CA GLU A 219 9.26 -10.29 11.10
C GLU A 219 9.03 -9.09 10.18
N HIS A 220 8.77 -9.38 8.91
CA HIS A 220 8.27 -8.43 7.92
C HIS A 220 6.83 -8.76 7.57
N LEU A 221 6.04 -7.72 7.31
CA LEU A 221 4.77 -7.82 6.63
C LEU A 221 5.03 -7.59 5.15
N ALA A 222 4.65 -8.54 4.29
CA ALA A 222 4.87 -8.42 2.85
C ALA A 222 3.61 -8.76 2.06
N VAL A 223 3.41 -8.02 0.98
CA VAL A 223 2.38 -8.27 -0.02
C VAL A 223 3.08 -8.42 -1.37
N THR A 224 2.81 -9.52 -2.06
CA THR A 224 3.30 -9.76 -3.42
C THR A 224 2.11 -9.84 -4.37
N ALA A 225 2.09 -9.01 -5.41
CA ALA A 225 1.10 -9.03 -6.47
C ALA A 225 1.73 -9.50 -7.78
N ARG A 226 1.04 -10.37 -8.52
CA ARG A 226 1.41 -10.79 -9.87
C ARG A 226 0.48 -10.11 -10.86
N LEU A 227 1.05 -9.52 -11.90
CA LEU A 227 0.33 -8.85 -12.98
C LEU A 227 0.14 -9.81 -14.17
N ALA A 228 -0.91 -9.58 -14.98
CA ALA A 228 -1.22 -10.37 -16.18
C ALA A 228 -1.66 -9.49 -17.35
#